data_AF-A0A7W1KQU2-F1
#
_entry.id   AF-A0A7W1KQU2-F1
#
_cell.length_a   1.000
_cell.length_b   1.000
_cell.length_c   1.000
_cell.angle_alpha   90.00
_cell.angle_beta   90.00
_cell.angle_gamma   90.00
#
_symmetry.space_group_name_H-M   'P 1'
#
loop_
_entity.id
_entity.type
_entity.pdbx_description
1 polymer ?
#
loop_
_entity_poly.entity_id
_entity_poly.type
_entity_poly.pdbx_seq_one_letter_code
_entity_poly.pdbx_strand_id
1 'polypeptide(L)'
;MFTALVKRTKARAFTLLEITLALLILSMMSLAIYRFVQTNLAALRISSETNKIDGQYSGFENMITAQWQSLPNGVGALTGEPLKLNERSRDEVTWTCSAGPGLLTRYAAGEYQVNMRLRPSANNSGRMELGFVRKAKGDNEIGEERESWVPLLPDVESVEIRYFSPRVNQWIDRWADTV
;
A
#
# COMPACT_ATOMS: atom_id res chain seq x y z
N MET A 1 -53.95 -69.27 32.14
CA MET A 1 -52.51 -69.09 31.84
C MET A 1 -52.42 -68.56 30.41
N PHE A 2 -52.22 -67.26 30.22
CA PHE A 2 -52.20 -66.63 28.89
C PHE A 2 -50.76 -66.38 28.46
N THR A 3 -50.32 -67.04 27.39
CA THR A 3 -49.03 -66.79 26.76
C THR A 3 -49.14 -65.60 25.82
N ALA A 4 -48.54 -64.47 26.20
CA ALA A 4 -48.45 -63.29 25.36
C ALA A 4 -47.43 -63.52 24.22
N LEU A 5 -47.88 -63.39 22.97
CA LEU A 5 -47.03 -63.44 21.78
C LEU A 5 -46.26 -62.12 21.67
N VAL A 6 -44.97 -62.16 21.99
CA VAL A 6 -44.05 -61.03 21.79
C VAL A 6 -43.91 -60.77 20.29
N LYS A 7 -44.55 -59.70 19.83
CA LYS A 7 -44.46 -59.23 18.44
C LYS A 7 -43.05 -58.65 18.23
N ARG A 8 -42.13 -59.45 17.68
CA ARG A 8 -40.80 -58.96 17.25
C ARG A 8 -40.99 -57.95 16.11
N THR A 9 -40.79 -56.68 16.41
CA THR A 9 -40.63 -55.62 15.41
C THR A 9 -39.38 -55.94 14.60
N LYS A 10 -39.55 -56.38 13.35
CA LYS A 10 -38.43 -56.56 12.42
C LYS A 10 -37.86 -55.18 12.13
N ALA A 11 -36.70 -54.87 12.71
CA ALA A 11 -35.89 -53.75 12.26
C ALA A 11 -35.52 -54.04 10.79
N ARG A 12 -36.03 -53.24 9.86
CA ARG A 12 -35.62 -53.32 8.45
C ARG A 12 -34.14 -52.93 8.39
N ALA A 13 -33.30 -53.81 7.86
CA ALA A 13 -31.91 -53.47 7.58
C ALA A 13 -31.86 -52.42 6.45
N PHE A 14 -30.95 -51.46 6.56
CA PHE A 14 -30.70 -50.46 5.52
C PHE A 14 -30.31 -51.17 4.22
N THR A 15 -30.90 -50.74 3.11
CA THR A 15 -30.53 -51.28 1.79
C THR A 15 -29.18 -50.68 1.37
N LEU A 16 -28.38 -51.44 0.61
CA LEU A 16 -27.08 -50.94 0.11
C LEU A 16 -27.25 -49.67 -0.72
N LEU A 17 -28.38 -49.51 -1.41
CA LEU A 17 -28.76 -48.31 -2.16
C LEU A 17 -28.95 -47.07 -1.26
N GLU A 18 -29.54 -47.24 -0.08
CA GLU A 18 -29.77 -46.14 0.86
C GLU A 18 -28.46 -45.63 1.47
N ILE A 19 -27.54 -46.55 1.76
CA ILE A 19 -26.20 -46.22 2.26
C ILE A 19 -25.37 -45.50 1.18
N THR A 20 -25.40 -45.98 -0.06
CA THR A 20 -24.67 -45.32 -1.16
C THR A 20 -25.24 -43.94 -1.48
N LEU A 21 -26.56 -43.77 -1.41
CA LEU A 21 -27.21 -42.46 -1.58
C LEU A 21 -26.81 -41.50 -0.46
N ALA A 22 -26.83 -41.96 0.80
CA ALA A 22 -26.44 -41.14 1.94
C ALA A 22 -24.96 -40.71 1.84
N LEU A 23 -24.07 -41.62 1.46
CA LEU A 23 -22.66 -41.31 1.22
C LEU A 23 -22.48 -40.29 0.08
N LEU A 24 -23.28 -40.38 -0.98
CA LEU A 24 -23.22 -39.44 -2.10
C LEU A 24 -23.65 -38.03 -1.65
N ILE A 25 -24.74 -37.91 -0.91
CA ILE A 25 -25.22 -36.63 -0.36
C ILE A 25 -24.17 -36.05 0.60
N LEU A 26 -23.65 -36.85 1.53
CA LEU A 26 -22.61 -36.41 2.47
C LEU A 26 -21.35 -35.93 1.73
N SER A 27 -20.94 -36.65 0.69
CA SER A 27 -19.78 -36.26 -0.13
C SER A 27 -20.03 -34.95 -0.88
N MET A 28 -21.23 -34.77 -1.44
CA MET A 28 -21.61 -33.54 -2.14
C MET A 28 -21.66 -32.35 -1.17
N MET A 29 -22.24 -32.53 0.02
CA MET A 29 -22.25 -31.51 1.07
C MET A 29 -20.84 -31.16 1.56
N SER A 30 -19.99 -32.17 1.79
CA SER A 30 -18.60 -31.95 2.18
C SER A 30 -17.83 -31.16 1.11
N LEU A 31 -18.01 -31.49 -0.17
CA LEU A 31 -17.39 -30.77 -1.28
C LEU A 31 -17.93 -29.33 -1.36
N ALA A 32 -19.23 -29.13 -1.17
CA ALA A 32 -19.84 -27.80 -1.18
C ALA A 32 -19.29 -26.92 -0.06
N ILE A 33 -19.19 -27.45 1.17
CA ILE A 33 -18.61 -26.73 2.31
C ILE A 33 -17.14 -26.41 2.03
N TYR A 34 -16.36 -27.38 1.54
CA TYR A 34 -14.95 -27.15 1.20
C TYR A 34 -14.79 -26.02 0.17
N ARG A 35 -15.57 -26.04 -0.91
CA ARG A 35 -15.54 -24.99 -1.94
C ARG A 35 -15.97 -23.63 -1.38
N PHE A 36 -17.01 -23.60 -0.56
CA PHE A 36 -17.46 -22.37 0.09
C PHE A 36 -16.36 -21.77 0.99
N VAL A 37 -15.75 -22.56 1.87
CA VAL A 37 -14.66 -22.10 2.74
C VAL A 37 -13.46 -21.63 1.92
N GLN A 38 -13.07 -22.40 0.90
CA GLN A 38 -11.97 -22.04 0.00
C GLN A 38 -12.20 -20.68 -0.67
N THR A 39 -13.39 -20.44 -1.20
CA THR A 39 -13.74 -19.17 -1.84
C THR A 39 -13.74 -18.01 -0.85
N ASN A 40 -14.28 -18.20 0.37
CA ASN A 40 -14.28 -17.14 1.39
C ASN A 40 -12.86 -16.80 1.86
N LEU A 41 -12.01 -17.79 2.09
CA LEU A 41 -10.61 -17.54 2.45
C LEU A 41 -9.85 -16.81 1.35
N ALA A 42 -10.09 -17.16 0.08
CA ALA A 42 -9.50 -16.45 -1.05
C ALA A 42 -9.98 -14.99 -1.12
N ALA A 43 -11.28 -14.75 -0.94
CA ALA A 43 -11.85 -13.41 -0.91
C ALA A 43 -11.29 -12.56 0.25
N LEU A 44 -11.17 -13.14 1.45
CA LEU A 44 -10.57 -12.48 2.60
C LEU A 44 -9.09 -12.12 2.37
N ARG A 45 -8.33 -13.02 1.73
CA ARG A 45 -6.94 -12.76 1.39
C ARG A 45 -6.81 -11.60 0.42
N ILE A 46 -7.60 -11.60 -0.66
CA ILE A 46 -7.60 -10.52 -1.65
C ILE A 46 -7.99 -9.20 -0.97
N SER A 47 -9.05 -9.20 -0.15
CA SER A 47 -9.47 -8.01 0.59
C SER A 47 -8.40 -7.50 1.56
N SER A 48 -7.67 -8.39 2.25
CA SER A 48 -6.55 -8.02 3.12
C SER A 48 -5.39 -7.40 2.34
N GLU A 49 -5.07 -7.95 1.17
CA GLU A 49 -4.04 -7.41 0.27
C GLU A 49 -4.43 -6.01 -0.23
N THR A 50 -5.68 -5.79 -0.66
CA THR A 50 -6.20 -4.47 -1.05
C THR A 50 -6.17 -3.48 0.12
N ASN A 51 -6.66 -3.88 1.29
CA ASN A 51 -6.68 -3.00 2.47
C ASN A 51 -5.28 -2.55 2.91
N LYS A 52 -4.26 -3.41 2.75
CA LYS A 52 -2.87 -3.04 3.02
C LYS A 52 -2.37 -1.97 2.05
N ILE A 53 -2.68 -2.12 0.77
CA ILE A 53 -2.32 -1.16 -0.28
C ILE A 53 -3.00 0.19 0.00
N ASP A 54 -4.30 0.18 0.26
CA ASP A 54 -5.07 1.40 0.58
C ASP A 54 -4.56 2.08 1.86
N GLY A 55 -4.19 1.30 2.88
CA GLY A 55 -3.59 1.81 4.11
C GLY A 55 -2.24 2.50 3.88
N GLN A 56 -1.41 1.97 2.96
CA GLN A 56 -0.14 2.57 2.59
C GLN A 56 -0.32 3.89 1.83
N TYR A 57 -1.23 3.92 0.84
CA TYR A 57 -1.51 5.13 0.06
C TYR A 57 -2.16 6.22 0.92
N SER A 58 -3.15 5.88 1.74
CA SER A 58 -3.78 6.85 2.66
C SER A 58 -2.79 7.36 3.71
N GLY A 59 -1.90 6.51 4.23
CA GLY A 59 -0.82 6.94 5.12
C GLY A 59 0.15 7.91 4.45
N PHE A 60 0.54 7.62 3.20
CA PHE A 60 1.39 8.48 2.38
C PHE A 60 0.73 9.83 2.08
N GLU A 61 -0.53 9.84 1.65
CA GLU A 61 -1.31 11.04 1.38
C GLU A 61 -1.39 11.93 2.63
N ASN A 62 -1.83 11.38 3.76
CA ASN A 62 -1.94 12.12 5.01
C ASN A 62 -0.60 12.72 5.45
N MET A 63 0.49 11.99 5.27
CA MET A 63 1.83 12.47 5.58
C MET A 63 2.23 13.63 4.65
N ILE A 64 2.05 13.51 3.33
CA ILE A 64 2.36 14.57 2.36
C ILE A 64 1.51 15.81 2.65
N THR A 65 0.20 15.65 2.88
CA THR A 65 -0.70 16.74 3.24
C THR A 65 -0.22 17.47 4.49
N ALA A 66 0.11 16.73 5.55
CA ALA A 66 0.60 17.33 6.79
C ALA A 66 1.93 18.10 6.58
N GLN A 67 2.84 17.54 5.77
CA GLN A 67 4.12 18.18 5.48
C GLN A 67 3.95 19.46 4.65
N TRP A 68 3.16 19.41 3.58
CA TRP A 68 2.94 20.55 2.71
C TRP A 68 2.11 21.67 3.36
N GLN A 69 1.23 21.34 4.31
CA GLN A 69 0.55 22.33 5.16
C GLN A 69 1.49 23.00 6.18
N SER A 70 2.59 22.34 6.53
CA SER A 70 3.58 22.84 7.50
C SER A 70 4.78 23.56 6.85
N LEU A 71 4.73 23.81 5.54
CA LEU A 71 5.81 24.48 4.84
C LEU A 71 6.09 25.86 5.45
N PRO A 72 7.37 26.23 5.64
CA PRO A 72 7.71 27.54 6.14
C PRO A 72 7.25 28.62 5.14
N ASN A 73 6.74 29.72 5.68
CA ASN A 73 6.43 30.90 4.85
C ASN A 73 7.74 31.47 4.32
N GLY A 74 7.92 31.46 3.00
CA GLY A 74 9.12 32.02 2.37
C GLY A 74 9.36 31.47 0.98
N VAL A 75 10.41 32.00 0.34
CA VAL A 75 10.85 31.62 -1.00
C VAL A 75 11.78 30.42 -0.89
N GLY A 76 11.49 29.37 -1.65
CA GLY A 76 12.29 28.14 -1.73
C GLY A 76 11.81 27.05 -0.76
N ALA A 77 10.58 27.16 -0.25
CA ALA A 77 10.02 26.16 0.65
C ALA A 77 9.65 24.87 -0.09
N LEU A 78 9.25 24.98 -1.36
CA LEU A 78 8.86 23.88 -2.25
C LEU A 78 9.37 24.13 -3.67
N THR A 79 10.02 23.13 -4.26
CA THR A 79 10.40 23.11 -5.67
C THR A 79 9.98 21.79 -6.29
N GLY A 80 9.44 21.86 -7.51
CA GLY A 80 8.95 20.71 -8.25
C GLY A 80 9.56 20.71 -9.64
N GLU A 81 10.33 19.68 -9.96
CA GLU A 81 10.95 19.53 -11.27
C GLU A 81 10.33 18.35 -12.01
N PRO A 82 9.72 18.58 -13.19
CA PRO A 82 9.20 17.51 -14.01
C PRO A 82 10.38 16.74 -14.60
N LEU A 83 10.40 15.43 -14.40
CA LEU A 83 11.47 14.57 -14.90
C LEU A 83 10.86 13.47 -15.76
N LYS A 84 11.21 13.46 -17.05
CA LYS A 84 10.81 12.38 -17.96
C LYS A 84 12.03 11.54 -18.31
N LEU A 85 12.02 10.29 -17.87
CA LEU A 85 13.09 9.33 -18.18
C LEU A 85 12.48 8.10 -18.85
N ASN A 86 12.98 7.74 -20.04
CA ASN A 86 12.47 6.61 -20.84
C ASN A 86 10.95 6.71 -21.08
N GLU A 87 10.46 7.89 -21.48
CA GLU A 87 9.03 8.20 -21.71
C GLU A 87 8.12 8.08 -20.48
N ARG A 88 8.68 7.82 -19.29
CA ARG A 88 7.93 7.73 -18.03
C ARG A 88 8.20 8.95 -17.16
N SER A 89 7.13 9.49 -16.55
CA SER A 89 7.23 10.55 -15.55
C SER A 89 7.88 10.01 -14.27
N ARG A 90 8.87 10.73 -13.77
CA ARG A 90 9.65 10.44 -12.57
C ARG A 90 9.83 11.72 -11.78
N ASP A 91 8.76 12.49 -11.67
CA ASP A 91 8.81 13.84 -11.15
C ASP A 91 9.43 13.87 -9.76
N GLU A 92 10.28 14.87 -9.56
CA GLU A 92 10.95 15.08 -8.30
C GLU A 92 10.35 16.31 -7.63
N VAL A 93 10.01 16.17 -6.35
CA VAL A 93 9.58 17.30 -5.53
C VAL A 93 10.50 17.40 -4.34
N THR A 94 10.99 18.61 -4.12
CA THR A 94 11.90 18.92 -3.04
C THR A 94 11.27 20.00 -2.18
N TRP A 95 11.25 19.79 -0.88
CA TRP A 95 10.74 20.80 0.05
C TRP A 95 11.59 20.86 1.30
N THR A 96 11.45 21.98 2.00
CA THR A 96 12.06 22.16 3.32
C THR A 96 11.09 21.78 4.40
N CYS A 97 11.57 21.04 5.41
CA CYS A 97 10.79 20.70 6.59
C CYS A 97 11.57 21.07 7.84
N SER A 98 10.83 21.47 8.88
CA SER A 98 11.38 21.77 10.20
C SER A 98 11.50 20.50 11.05
N ALA A 99 12.26 20.59 12.13
CA ALA A 99 12.33 19.53 13.15
C ALA A 99 10.93 19.21 13.68
N GLY A 100 10.51 17.95 13.57
CA GLY A 100 9.16 17.54 13.95
C GLY A 100 9.02 16.04 14.20
N PRO A 101 7.88 15.62 14.80
CA PRO A 101 7.58 14.21 14.98
C PRO A 101 7.19 13.58 13.64
N GLY A 102 8.06 12.78 13.03
CA GLY A 102 7.71 12.11 11.77
C GLY A 102 8.83 11.29 11.14
N LEU A 103 8.52 10.59 10.05
CA LEU A 103 9.48 9.78 9.28
C LEU A 103 10.65 10.60 8.72
N LEU A 104 10.39 11.88 8.43
CA LEU A 104 11.35 12.79 7.78
C LEU A 104 12.40 13.34 8.74
N THR A 105 11.99 13.78 9.93
CA THR A 105 12.84 14.53 10.87
C THR A 105 12.90 13.92 12.28
N ARG A 106 12.60 12.62 12.44
CA ARG A 106 12.67 11.93 13.75
C ARG A 106 14.05 12.12 14.39
N TYR A 107 14.08 12.85 15.51
CA TYR A 107 15.28 13.15 16.31
C TYR A 107 16.32 14.06 15.66
N ALA A 108 15.91 14.84 14.67
CA ALA A 108 16.79 15.70 13.89
C ALA A 108 16.62 17.17 14.37
N ALA A 109 17.70 17.80 14.83
CA ALA A 109 17.68 19.21 15.24
C ALA A 109 18.03 20.10 14.04
N GLY A 110 17.10 20.95 13.61
CA GLY A 110 17.30 21.91 12.52
C GLY A 110 16.33 21.76 11.35
N GLU A 111 16.61 22.48 10.27
CA GLU A 111 15.86 22.43 9.01
C GLU A 111 16.48 21.39 8.07
N TYR A 112 15.62 20.61 7.42
CA TYR A 112 16.01 19.57 6.47
C TYR A 112 15.40 19.85 5.11
N GLN A 113 16.14 19.48 4.07
CA GLN A 113 15.64 19.41 2.71
C GLN A 113 15.30 17.95 2.41
N VAL A 114 14.06 17.72 2.02
CA VAL A 114 13.54 16.41 1.63
C VAL A 114 13.30 16.44 0.14
N ASN A 115 13.91 15.50 -0.58
CA ASN A 115 13.65 15.24 -1.99
C ASN A 115 12.89 13.91 -2.09
N MET A 116 11.71 13.94 -2.69
CA MET A 116 10.96 12.77 -3.09
C MET A 116 11.24 12.44 -4.54
N ARG A 117 11.70 11.21 -4.78
CA ARG A 117 12.03 10.71 -6.12
C ARG A 117 11.86 9.20 -6.22
N LEU A 118 11.86 8.71 -7.45
CA LEU A 118 11.92 7.27 -7.73
C LEU A 118 13.38 6.79 -7.76
N ARG A 119 13.65 5.67 -7.08
CA ARG A 119 14.96 5.00 -7.10
C ARG A 119 14.78 3.53 -7.52
N PRO A 120 15.75 2.92 -8.23
CA PRO A 120 15.76 1.47 -8.40
C PRO A 120 15.80 0.78 -7.04
N SER A 121 14.98 -0.25 -6.85
CA SER A 121 14.96 -0.98 -5.60
C SER A 121 16.26 -1.76 -5.39
N ALA A 122 16.77 -1.76 -4.15
CA ALA A 122 18.03 -2.41 -3.78
C ALA A 122 18.05 -3.92 -4.11
N ASN A 123 16.88 -4.56 -4.19
CA ASN A 123 16.73 -5.97 -4.50
C ASN A 123 16.87 -6.31 -6.00
N ASN A 124 17.40 -5.39 -6.82
CA ASN A 124 17.83 -5.61 -8.21
C ASN A 124 16.75 -6.24 -9.12
N SER A 125 15.48 -5.94 -8.87
CA SER A 125 14.35 -6.54 -9.58
C SER A 125 13.91 -5.76 -10.82
N GLY A 126 14.68 -4.73 -11.23
CA GLY A 126 14.26 -3.75 -12.24
C GLY A 126 13.04 -2.92 -11.82
N ARG A 127 12.58 -3.07 -10.57
CA ARG A 127 11.45 -2.33 -10.00
C ARG A 127 11.96 -1.03 -9.40
N MET A 128 11.10 -0.03 -9.48
CA MET A 128 11.35 1.28 -8.88
C MET A 128 10.59 1.36 -7.55
N GLU A 129 11.14 2.11 -6.62
CA GLU A 129 10.54 2.42 -5.32
C GLU A 129 10.47 3.93 -5.15
N LEU A 130 9.36 4.41 -4.60
CA LEU A 130 9.20 5.79 -4.19
C LEU A 130 9.73 5.95 -2.77
N GLY A 131 10.54 6.97 -2.57
CA GLY A 131 11.09 7.26 -1.26
C GLY A 131 11.58 8.68 -1.13
N PHE A 132 12.13 8.96 0.04
CA PHE A 132 12.70 10.25 0.39
C PHE A 132 14.21 10.17 0.55
N VAL A 133 14.89 11.17 0.03
CA VAL A 133 16.25 11.53 0.43
C VAL A 133 16.17 12.74 1.33
N ARG A 134 16.81 12.66 2.49
CA ARG A 134 16.92 13.79 3.43
C ARG A 134 18.35 14.30 3.50
N LYS A 135 18.49 15.63 3.49
CA LYS A 135 19.75 16.36 3.68
C LYS A 135 19.54 17.47 4.69
N ALA A 136 20.53 17.74 5.54
CA ALA A 136 20.48 18.90 6.42
C ALA A 136 20.64 20.18 5.60
N LYS A 137 19.88 21.23 5.91
CA LYS A 137 19.96 22.51 5.19
C LYS A 137 21.34 23.15 5.41
N GLY A 138 22.06 23.41 4.33
CA GLY A 138 23.42 23.97 4.36
C GLY A 138 24.55 22.94 4.28
N ASP A 139 24.23 21.65 4.24
CA ASP A 139 25.20 20.61 3.90
C ASP A 139 25.43 20.61 2.38
N ASN A 140 26.54 21.22 1.95
CA ASN A 140 26.97 21.29 0.56
C ASN A 140 27.88 20.11 0.17
N GLU A 141 28.06 19.11 1.04
CA GLU A 141 28.88 17.94 0.73
C GLU A 141 28.15 17.04 -0.28
N ILE A 142 28.56 17.15 -1.54
CA ILE A 142 28.14 16.30 -2.65
C ILE A 142 28.80 14.93 -2.44
N GLY A 143 28.12 14.02 -1.76
CA GLY A 143 28.55 12.63 -1.59
C GLY A 143 27.40 11.70 -1.23
N GLU A 144 27.30 10.56 -1.93
CA GLU A 144 26.29 9.51 -1.67
C GLU A 144 26.40 8.91 -0.24
N GLU A 145 27.53 9.12 0.46
CA GLU A 145 27.83 8.52 1.77
C GLU A 145 26.96 9.00 2.94
N ARG A 146 26.24 10.13 2.81
CA ARG A 146 25.31 10.64 3.85
C ARG A 146 23.86 10.77 3.40
N GLU A 147 23.53 10.35 2.18
CA GLU A 147 22.14 10.34 1.72
C GLU A 147 21.33 9.26 2.45
N SER A 148 20.55 9.65 3.45
CA SER A 148 19.64 8.72 4.12
C SER A 148 18.40 8.52 3.25
N TRP A 149 18.37 7.40 2.53
CA TRP A 149 17.20 6.94 1.78
C TRP A 149 16.15 6.32 2.71
N VAL A 150 14.90 6.73 2.54
CA VAL A 150 13.75 6.18 3.26
C VAL A 150 12.75 5.67 2.23
N PRO A 151 12.63 4.34 2.03
CA PRO A 151 11.64 3.77 1.11
C PRO A 151 10.22 3.91 1.69
N LEU A 152 9.25 4.26 0.84
CA LEU A 152 7.85 4.47 1.23
C LEU A 152 6.92 3.48 0.54
N LEU A 153 6.96 3.48 -0.79
CA LEU A 153 6.10 2.65 -1.63
C LEU A 153 6.97 1.77 -2.54
N PRO A 154 6.85 0.45 -2.46
CA PRO A 154 7.51 -0.45 -3.38
C PRO A 154 6.77 -0.49 -4.72
N ASP A 155 7.47 -0.87 -5.79
CA ASP A 155 6.89 -1.20 -7.10
C ASP A 155 6.11 -0.05 -7.77
N VAL A 156 6.66 1.16 -7.71
CA VAL A 156 6.05 2.36 -8.30
C VAL A 156 6.62 2.60 -9.69
N GLU A 157 5.80 2.45 -10.73
CA GLU A 157 6.26 2.55 -12.13
C GLU A 157 6.63 3.98 -12.56
N SER A 158 5.80 4.95 -12.17
CA SER A 158 5.94 6.37 -12.50
C SER A 158 5.35 7.24 -11.39
N VAL A 159 5.82 8.48 -11.33
CA VAL A 159 5.27 9.52 -10.45
C VAL A 159 5.12 10.78 -11.29
N GLU A 160 3.92 11.35 -11.28
CA GLU A 160 3.60 12.63 -11.90
C GLU A 160 3.03 13.57 -10.84
N ILE A 161 3.57 14.79 -10.78
CA ILE A 161 3.16 15.80 -9.80
C ILE A 161 2.79 17.07 -10.54
N ARG A 162 1.56 17.54 -10.31
CA ARG A 162 1.06 18.80 -10.87
C ARG A 162 0.75 19.78 -9.77
N TYR A 163 1.04 21.04 -10.04
CA TYR A 163 0.87 22.14 -9.10
C TYR A 163 -0.22 23.07 -9.62
N PHE A 164 -1.18 23.41 -8.78
CA PHE A 164 -2.19 24.38 -9.15
C PHE A 164 -1.67 25.79 -8.88
N SER A 165 -1.52 26.61 -9.94
CA SER A 165 -1.11 28.00 -9.80
C SER A 165 -2.34 28.93 -9.86
N PRO A 166 -2.70 29.61 -8.76
CA PRO A 166 -3.86 30.50 -8.76
C PRO A 166 -3.63 31.77 -9.61
N ARG A 167 -2.36 32.15 -9.86
CA ARG A 167 -2.00 33.34 -10.66
C ARG A 167 -2.43 33.19 -12.12
N VAL A 168 -2.26 31.99 -12.66
CA VAL A 168 -2.59 31.63 -14.05
C VAL A 168 -3.84 30.75 -14.14
N ASN A 169 -4.45 30.41 -12.99
CA ASN A 169 -5.62 29.55 -12.85
C ASN A 169 -5.53 28.24 -13.66
N GLN A 170 -4.36 27.60 -13.62
CA GLN A 170 -4.09 26.36 -14.35
C GLN A 170 -3.16 25.44 -13.56
N TRP A 171 -3.21 24.16 -13.91
CA TRP A 171 -2.25 23.17 -13.45
C TRP A 171 -0.96 23.31 -14.26
N ILE A 172 0.17 23.34 -13.56
CA ILE A 172 1.51 23.42 -14.13
C ILE A 172 2.35 22.22 -13.67
N ASP A 173 3.26 21.78 -14.53
CA ASP A 173 4.10 20.59 -14.26
C ASP A 173 5.35 20.92 -13.43
N ARG A 174 5.70 22.21 -13.37
CA ARG A 174 6.88 22.71 -12.65
C ARG A 174 6.46 23.73 -11.62
N TRP A 175 7.00 23.61 -10.40
CA TRP A 175 6.85 24.64 -9.38
C TRP A 175 8.21 25.22 -9.03
N ALA A 176 8.37 26.51 -9.28
CA ALA A 176 9.47 27.29 -8.78
C ALA A 176 8.90 28.32 -7.82
N ASP A 177 9.36 28.30 -6.59
CA ASP A 177 9.01 29.30 -5.58
C ASP A 177 9.74 30.60 -5.96
N THR A 178 9.14 31.37 -6.87
CA THR A 178 9.67 32.66 -7.31
C THR A 178 8.94 33.78 -6.58
N VAL A 179 9.73 34.74 -6.08
CA VAL A 179 9.31 35.95 -5.35
C VAL A 179 8.12 36.63 -6.03
#